data_AF-A0A4Y6RTT4-F1
#
_entry.id   AF-A0A4Y6RTT4-F1
#
_cell.length_a   1.000
_cell.length_b   1.000
_cell.length_c   1.000
_cell.angle_alpha   90.00
_cell.angle_beta   90.00
_cell.angle_gamma   90.00
#
_symmetry.space_group_name_H-M   'P 1'
#
loop_
_entity.id
_entity.type
_entity.pdbx_description
1 polymer ?
#
loop_
_entity_poly.entity_id
_entity_poly.type
_entity_poly.pdbx_seq_one_letter_code
_entity_poly.pdbx_strand_id
1 'polypeptide(L)'
;MTAHSRQIEPAVKPIKVLLADDHELVRDGIRARLLKVPEIEIVGEATNGKEALDLSLELQPDVLLMDISMPVMNGLEAASEIRRSAPQIAVLILSVYDNSEYVRGVVQAGARGYILKDISATEMITAISSVASGGYYFSSAVGPTLVGTPSSTPIEDPYGLTDRERQVLTAIAKGQPNKEVARELGISVRTVESHRLNLREKVGNKNAAQLYKVAQDLGLLD
;
A
#
# COMPACT_ATOMS: atom_id res chain seq x y z
N MET A 1 -23.20 54.90 -7.50
CA MET A 1 -23.45 53.49 -7.88
C MET A 1 -22.13 52.91 -8.33
N THR A 2 -21.40 52.26 -7.44
CA THR A 2 -20.06 51.72 -7.73
C THR A 2 -20.21 50.22 -7.96
N ALA A 3 -20.13 49.82 -9.22
CA ALA A 3 -20.12 48.42 -9.63
C ALA A 3 -18.91 47.73 -9.00
N HIS A 4 -19.17 46.85 -8.03
CA HIS A 4 -18.16 45.93 -7.54
C HIS A 4 -18.02 44.81 -8.57
N SER A 5 -16.98 44.92 -9.40
CA SER A 5 -16.51 43.83 -10.24
C SER A 5 -16.26 42.60 -9.36
N ARG A 6 -17.12 41.58 -9.48
CA ARG A 6 -16.84 40.25 -8.92
C ARG A 6 -15.61 39.72 -9.64
N GLN A 7 -14.47 39.71 -8.94
CA GLN A 7 -13.34 38.89 -9.34
C GLN A 7 -13.82 37.44 -9.31
N ILE A 8 -13.79 36.78 -10.47
CA ILE A 8 -14.05 35.35 -10.59
C ILE A 8 -12.77 34.69 -10.06
N GLU A 9 -12.78 34.19 -8.82
CA GLU A 9 -11.70 33.34 -8.33
C GLU A 9 -11.61 32.11 -9.25
N PRO A 10 -10.40 31.69 -9.67
CA PRO A 10 -10.27 30.51 -10.51
C PRO A 10 -10.82 29.30 -9.76
N ALA A 11 -11.81 28.61 -10.35
CA ALA A 11 -12.36 27.40 -9.78
C ALA A 11 -11.23 26.36 -9.67
N VAL A 12 -10.84 26.03 -8.42
CA VAL A 12 -9.85 24.99 -8.15
C VAL A 12 -10.43 23.68 -8.67
N LYS A 13 -9.73 23.06 -9.63
CA LYS A 13 -10.13 21.73 -10.14
C LYS A 13 -9.99 20.74 -8.98
N PRO A 14 -11.03 19.95 -8.65
CA PRO A 14 -10.95 19.01 -7.55
C PRO A 14 -9.94 17.90 -7.86
N ILE A 15 -9.28 17.41 -6.80
CA ILE A 15 -8.36 16.28 -6.85
C ILE A 15 -9.19 15.02 -7.04
N LYS A 16 -8.95 14.30 -8.14
CA LYS A 16 -9.63 13.04 -8.43
C LYS A 16 -9.00 11.90 -7.65
N VAL A 17 -9.79 11.26 -6.81
CA VAL A 17 -9.36 10.17 -5.93
C VAL A 17 -10.07 8.87 -6.32
N LEU A 18 -9.30 7.81 -6.53
CA LEU A 18 -9.80 6.43 -6.60
C LEU A 18 -9.53 5.75 -5.26
N LEU A 19 -10.52 5.05 -4.70
CA LEU A 19 -10.37 4.29 -3.45
C LEU A 19 -10.24 2.80 -3.76
N ALA A 20 -9.29 2.11 -3.13
CA ALA A 20 -9.12 0.67 -3.25
C ALA A 20 -8.94 0.03 -1.87
N ASP A 21 -9.90 -0.77 -1.46
CA ASP A 21 -9.88 -1.56 -0.21
C ASP A 21 -10.86 -2.71 -0.36
N ASP A 22 -10.58 -3.91 0.16
CA ASP A 22 -11.50 -5.05 0.07
C ASP A 22 -12.63 -4.99 1.11
N HIS A 23 -12.59 -4.05 2.06
CA HIS A 23 -13.59 -3.88 3.12
C HIS A 23 -14.53 -2.71 2.82
N GLU A 24 -15.80 -3.02 2.55
CA GLU A 24 -16.85 -2.03 2.27
C GLU A 24 -16.99 -0.97 3.37
N LEU A 25 -17.03 -1.38 4.65
CA LEU A 25 -17.15 -0.45 5.78
C LEU A 25 -15.98 0.55 5.85
N VAL A 26 -14.78 0.14 5.45
CA VAL A 26 -13.60 1.01 5.42
C VAL A 26 -13.73 2.02 4.28
N ARG A 27 -14.11 1.57 3.07
CA ARG A 27 -14.37 2.46 1.94
C ARG A 27 -15.46 3.47 2.26
N ASP A 28 -16.57 3.04 2.86
CA ASP A 28 -17.66 3.93 3.30
C ASP A 28 -17.18 4.98 4.30
N GLY A 29 -16.36 4.57 5.28
CA GLY A 29 -15.79 5.48 6.27
C GLY A 29 -14.85 6.52 5.67
N ILE A 30 -14.00 6.12 4.72
CA ILE A 30 -13.11 7.03 3.99
C ILE A 30 -13.93 7.97 3.10
N ARG A 31 -14.85 7.42 2.29
CA ARG A 31 -15.76 8.17 1.42
C ARG A 31 -16.53 9.22 2.20
N ALA A 32 -17.14 8.85 3.33
CA ALA A 32 -17.91 9.77 4.17
C ALA A 32 -17.07 10.93 4.75
N ARG A 33 -15.75 10.74 4.91
CA ARG A 33 -14.82 11.80 5.33
C ARG A 33 -14.45 12.70 4.16
N LEU A 34 -14.10 12.12 3.01
CA LEU A 34 -13.65 12.85 1.82
C LEU A 34 -14.79 13.63 1.13
N LEU A 35 -16.02 13.11 1.14
CA LEU A 35 -17.20 13.81 0.58
C LEU A 35 -17.51 15.15 1.25
N LYS A 36 -16.94 15.43 2.42
CA LYS A 36 -17.08 16.72 3.12
C LYS A 36 -16.10 17.78 2.63
N VAL A 37 -15.21 17.43 1.71
CA VAL A 37 -14.10 18.25 1.22
C VAL A 37 -14.37 18.61 -0.24
N PRO A 38 -14.81 19.85 -0.54
CA PRO A 38 -15.17 20.25 -1.90
C PRO A 38 -14.02 20.13 -2.91
N GLU A 39 -12.78 20.17 -2.44
CA GLU A 39 -11.57 20.05 -3.26
C GLU A 39 -11.24 18.60 -3.66
N ILE A 40 -12.01 17.61 -3.20
CA ILE A 40 -11.79 16.18 -3.48
C ILE A 40 -13.01 15.59 -4.20
N GLU A 41 -12.75 14.92 -5.33
CA GLU A 41 -13.75 14.20 -6.11
C GLU A 41 -13.41 12.70 -6.09
N ILE A 42 -14.30 11.85 -5.56
CA ILE A 42 -14.13 10.40 -5.65
C ILE A 42 -14.64 9.93 -7.01
N VAL A 43 -13.73 9.44 -7.86
CA VAL A 43 -14.04 9.07 -9.25
C VAL A 43 -14.36 7.58 -9.43
N GLY A 44 -14.04 6.75 -8.45
CA GLY A 44 -14.34 5.33 -8.48
C GLY A 44 -13.94 4.62 -7.20
N GLU A 45 -14.27 3.34 -7.13
CA GLU A 45 -13.84 2.44 -6.06
C GLU A 45 -13.49 1.07 -6.61
N ALA A 46 -12.50 0.42 -5.97
CA ALA A 46 -12.06 -0.93 -6.24
C ALA A 46 -12.06 -1.77 -4.97
N THR A 47 -12.22 -3.07 -5.14
CA THR A 47 -12.25 -4.07 -4.07
C THR A 47 -11.00 -4.95 -4.03
N ASN A 48 -10.14 -4.82 -5.04
CA ASN A 48 -8.89 -5.58 -5.17
C ASN A 48 -7.87 -4.83 -6.04
N GLY A 49 -6.59 -5.23 -5.98
CA GLY A 49 -5.52 -4.53 -6.70
C GLY A 49 -5.64 -4.59 -8.22
N LYS A 50 -6.26 -5.64 -8.78
CA LYS A 50 -6.43 -5.80 -10.22
C LYS A 50 -7.49 -4.82 -10.74
N GLU A 51 -8.63 -4.75 -10.05
CA GLU A 51 -9.67 -3.74 -10.29
C GLU A 51 -9.13 -2.33 -10.09
N ALA A 52 -8.31 -2.09 -9.06
CA ALA A 52 -7.68 -0.80 -8.82
C ALA A 52 -6.76 -0.39 -9.98
N LEU A 53 -5.96 -1.32 -10.52
CA LEU A 53 -5.13 -1.08 -11.71
C LEU A 53 -5.99 -0.75 -12.93
N ASP A 54 -7.00 -1.56 -13.23
CA ASP A 54 -7.84 -1.40 -14.43
C ASP A 54 -8.59 -0.06 -14.38
N LEU A 55 -9.21 0.28 -13.25
CA LEU A 55 -9.88 1.57 -13.04
C LEU A 55 -8.91 2.75 -13.02
N SER A 56 -7.68 2.58 -12.53
CA SER A 56 -6.67 3.64 -12.57
C SER A 56 -6.33 4.01 -14.01
N LEU A 57 -6.19 3.01 -14.88
CA LEU A 57 -5.89 3.23 -16.29
C LEU A 57 -7.07 3.86 -17.03
N GLU A 58 -8.30 3.48 -16.69
CA GLU A 58 -9.52 4.04 -17.29
C GLU A 58 -9.83 5.46 -16.82
N LEU A 59 -9.87 5.68 -15.51
CA LEU A 59 -10.37 6.91 -14.90
C LEU A 59 -9.29 7.99 -14.74
N GLN A 60 -8.01 7.61 -14.82
CA GLN A 60 -6.86 8.50 -14.67
C GLN A 60 -6.98 9.43 -13.43
N PRO A 61 -7.15 8.87 -12.22
CA PRO A 61 -7.22 9.67 -10.99
C PRO A 61 -5.89 10.39 -10.73
N ASP A 62 -5.95 11.52 -10.03
CA ASP A 62 -4.75 12.21 -9.55
C ASP A 62 -4.10 11.40 -8.42
N VAL A 63 -4.92 10.80 -7.56
CA VAL A 63 -4.49 9.99 -6.42
C VAL A 63 -5.24 8.67 -6.35
N LEU A 64 -4.51 7.57 -6.16
CA LEU A 64 -5.06 6.28 -5.77
C LEU A 64 -4.80 6.05 -4.28
N LEU A 65 -5.87 6.04 -3.48
CA LEU A 65 -5.83 5.65 -2.06
C LEU A 65 -6.03 4.14 -1.96
N MET A 66 -5.01 3.39 -1.55
CA MET A 66 -5.03 1.93 -1.71
C MET A 66 -4.55 1.17 -0.48
N ASP A 67 -5.36 0.19 -0.04
CA ASP A 67 -4.96 -0.79 0.95
C ASP A 67 -3.88 -1.73 0.41
N ILE A 68 -3.03 -2.23 1.31
CA ILE A 68 -2.02 -3.24 0.94
C ILE A 68 -2.63 -4.63 0.81
N SER A 69 -3.49 -5.01 1.76
CA SER A 69 -3.91 -6.39 1.99
C SER A 69 -5.21 -6.73 1.27
N MET A 70 -5.18 -6.64 -0.06
CA MET A 70 -6.32 -6.95 -0.92
C MET A 70 -6.19 -8.33 -1.59
N PRO A 71 -7.31 -9.01 -1.93
CA PRO A 71 -7.29 -10.27 -2.67
C PRO A 71 -6.91 -10.05 -4.13
N VAL A 72 -6.68 -11.14 -4.89
CA VAL A 72 -6.39 -11.17 -6.35
C VAL A 72 -5.06 -10.55 -6.77
N MET A 73 -4.80 -9.31 -6.36
CA MET A 73 -3.55 -8.58 -6.52
C MET A 73 -3.44 -7.65 -5.32
N ASN A 74 -2.28 -7.66 -4.66
CA ASN A 74 -2.09 -6.83 -3.48
C ASN A 74 -1.75 -5.38 -3.86
N GLY A 75 -1.83 -4.46 -2.89
CA GLY A 75 -1.61 -3.04 -3.14
C GLY A 75 -0.18 -2.69 -3.58
N LEU A 76 0.84 -3.44 -3.17
CA LEU A 76 2.24 -3.16 -3.58
C LEU A 76 2.52 -3.61 -5.02
N GLU A 77 1.94 -4.73 -5.43
CA GLU A 77 1.95 -5.20 -6.82
C GLU A 77 1.21 -4.22 -7.72
N ALA A 78 0.00 -3.83 -7.34
CA ALA A 78 -0.79 -2.84 -8.06
C ALA A 78 -0.04 -1.50 -8.17
N ALA A 79 0.60 -1.03 -7.09
CA ALA A 79 1.39 0.21 -7.11
C ALA A 79 2.57 0.12 -8.09
N SER A 80 3.27 -1.02 -8.12
CA SER A 80 4.39 -1.25 -9.04
C SER A 80 3.96 -1.24 -10.50
N GLU A 81 2.81 -1.87 -10.79
CA GLU A 81 2.21 -1.93 -12.12
C GLU A 81 1.67 -0.57 -12.60
N ILE A 82 1.01 0.17 -11.70
CA ILE A 82 0.54 1.53 -11.95
C ILE A 82 1.72 2.46 -12.22
N ARG A 83 2.81 2.38 -11.44
CA ARG A 83 4.00 3.18 -11.69
C ARG A 83 4.57 2.95 -13.09
N ARG A 84 4.56 1.70 -13.57
CA ARG A 84 5.07 1.36 -14.91
C ARG A 84 4.16 1.88 -16.02
N SER A 85 2.85 1.82 -15.80
CA SER A 85 1.85 2.05 -16.86
C SER A 85 1.26 3.47 -16.87
N ALA A 86 1.23 4.12 -15.71
CA ALA A 86 0.65 5.45 -15.48
C ALA A 86 1.39 6.20 -14.34
N PRO A 87 2.67 6.59 -14.54
CA PRO A 87 3.52 7.20 -13.51
C PRO A 87 3.03 8.56 -12.97
N GLN A 88 2.06 9.19 -13.66
CA GLN A 88 1.40 10.42 -13.23
C GLN A 88 0.45 10.21 -12.04
N ILE A 89 -0.08 9.00 -11.86
CA ILE A 89 -1.01 8.68 -10.78
C ILE A 89 -0.21 8.58 -9.48
N ALA A 90 -0.57 9.38 -8.48
CA ALA A 90 0.06 9.31 -7.18
C ALA A 90 -0.59 8.19 -6.35
N VAL A 91 0.17 7.12 -6.10
CA VAL A 91 -0.30 6.05 -5.21
C VAL A 91 0.01 6.40 -3.75
N LEU A 92 -1.03 6.44 -2.92
CA LEU A 92 -0.96 6.67 -1.48
C LEU A 92 -1.49 5.43 -0.76
N ILE A 93 -0.59 4.74 -0.06
CA ILE A 93 -0.89 3.46 0.58
C ILE A 93 -1.54 3.68 1.95
N LEU A 94 -2.62 2.94 2.21
CA LEU A 94 -3.30 2.82 3.49
C LEU A 94 -2.81 1.56 4.21
N SER A 95 -2.44 1.69 5.48
CA SER A 95 -2.02 0.56 6.29
C SER A 95 -2.63 0.58 7.68
N VAL A 96 -2.89 -0.59 8.23
CA VAL A 96 -3.29 -0.74 9.65
C VAL A 96 -2.09 -0.72 10.59
N TYR A 97 -0.87 -0.80 10.05
CA TYR A 97 0.34 -1.06 10.82
C TYR A 97 1.30 0.10 10.75
N ASP A 98 1.95 0.37 11.87
CA ASP A 98 2.94 1.41 11.97
C ASP A 98 4.34 0.80 11.97
N ASN A 99 4.77 0.24 10.82
CA ASN A 99 6.04 -0.47 10.71
C ASN A 99 6.88 0.05 9.54
N SER A 100 8.10 0.51 9.87
CA SER A 100 9.12 1.01 8.94
C SER A 100 9.51 0.05 7.81
N GLU A 101 9.31 -1.25 7.96
CA GLU A 101 9.58 -2.25 6.90
C GLU A 101 8.58 -2.15 5.74
N TYR A 102 7.31 -1.84 6.03
CA TYR A 102 6.32 -1.62 4.97
C TYR A 102 6.69 -0.39 4.15
N VAL A 103 7.23 0.65 4.78
CA VAL A 103 7.61 1.90 4.11
C VAL A 103 8.67 1.64 3.04
N ARG A 104 9.67 0.79 3.29
CA ARG A 104 10.67 0.44 2.28
C ARG A 104 10.05 -0.26 1.08
N GLY A 105 9.17 -1.24 1.30
CA GLY A 105 8.45 -1.92 0.22
C GLY A 105 7.54 -0.96 -0.57
N VAL A 106 6.87 -0.05 0.12
CA VAL A 106 5.99 1.00 -0.46
C VAL A 106 6.81 1.96 -1.35
N VAL A 107 7.97 2.40 -0.87
CA VAL A 107 8.89 3.25 -1.66
C VAL A 107 9.48 2.49 -2.85
N GLN A 108 9.88 1.22 -2.68
CA GLN A 108 10.40 0.40 -3.79
C GLN A 108 9.35 0.09 -4.85
N ALA A 109 8.09 -0.12 -4.46
CA ALA A 109 6.95 -0.21 -5.35
C ALA A 109 6.64 1.14 -6.04
N GLY A 110 7.16 2.24 -5.47
CA GLY A 110 7.10 3.60 -5.98
C GLY A 110 5.78 4.31 -5.74
N ALA A 111 5.12 3.93 -4.64
CA ALA A 111 4.11 4.79 -4.06
C ALA A 111 4.73 6.10 -3.58
N ARG A 112 3.94 7.17 -3.67
CA ARG A 112 4.34 8.53 -3.24
C ARG A 112 3.98 8.82 -1.79
N GLY A 113 3.24 7.92 -1.14
CA GLY A 113 3.03 8.06 0.28
C GLY A 113 2.48 6.84 1.00
N TYR A 114 2.43 6.99 2.31
CA TYR A 114 2.00 6.00 3.28
C TYR A 114 1.29 6.69 4.44
N ILE A 115 0.08 6.23 4.75
CA ILE A 115 -0.69 6.69 5.90
C ILE A 115 -1.33 5.51 6.63
N LEU A 116 -1.55 5.69 7.93
CA LEU A 116 -2.30 4.72 8.73
C LEU A 116 -3.81 4.86 8.47
N LYS A 117 -4.56 3.76 8.60
CA LYS A 117 -6.04 3.75 8.42
C LYS A 117 -6.78 4.46 9.56
N ASP A 118 -6.13 4.70 10.70
CA ASP A 118 -6.69 5.35 11.89
C ASP A 118 -6.37 6.85 12.00
N ILE A 119 -5.71 7.44 11.00
CA ILE A 119 -5.40 8.88 11.00
C ILE A 119 -6.65 9.76 10.97
N SER A 120 -6.47 11.01 11.39
CA SER A 120 -7.53 12.02 11.31
C SER A 120 -7.89 12.34 9.86
N ALA A 121 -9.14 12.77 9.62
CA ALA A 121 -9.58 13.19 8.28
C ALA A 121 -8.71 14.35 7.74
N THR A 122 -8.33 15.30 8.60
CA THR A 122 -7.47 16.43 8.25
C THR A 122 -6.09 15.98 7.76
N GLU A 123 -5.51 14.98 8.43
CA GLU A 123 -4.22 14.41 8.06
C GLU A 123 -4.31 13.66 6.74
N MET A 124 -5.39 12.90 6.52
CA MET A 124 -5.65 12.21 5.25
C MET A 124 -5.76 13.18 4.08
N ILE A 125 -6.49 14.29 4.26
CA ILE A 125 -6.63 15.35 3.25
C ILE A 125 -5.28 15.98 2.96
N THR A 126 -4.47 16.24 4.00
CA THR A 126 -3.11 16.78 3.84
C THR A 126 -2.23 15.84 3.03
N ALA A 127 -2.31 14.53 3.30
CA ALA A 127 -1.57 13.52 2.57
C ALA A 127 -1.98 13.47 1.09
N ILE A 128 -3.29 13.44 0.80
CA ILE A 128 -3.85 13.47 -0.56
C ILE A 128 -3.35 14.69 -1.32
N SER A 129 -3.49 15.89 -0.75
CA SER A 129 -3.05 17.14 -1.39
C SER A 129 -1.53 17.18 -1.63
N SER A 130 -0.74 16.67 -0.68
CA SER A 130 0.72 16.59 -0.83
C SER A 130 1.12 15.73 -2.02
N VAL A 131 0.60 14.50 -2.11
CA VAL A 131 0.98 13.58 -3.20
C VAL A 131 0.40 13.98 -4.55
N ALA A 132 -0.80 14.57 -4.57
CA ALA A 132 -1.42 15.11 -5.79
C ALA A 132 -0.58 16.24 -6.41
N SER A 133 0.06 17.06 -5.57
CA SER A 133 0.97 18.13 -6.03
C SER A 133 2.36 17.63 -6.48
N GLY A 134 2.57 16.32 -6.50
CA GLY A 134 3.86 15.69 -6.86
C GLY A 134 4.82 15.51 -5.68
N GLY A 135 4.39 15.86 -4.46
CA GLY A 135 5.16 15.63 -3.25
C GLY A 135 5.12 14.19 -2.76
N TYR A 136 5.72 13.98 -1.58
CA TYR A 136 5.65 12.73 -0.84
C TYR A 136 4.95 12.95 0.50
N TYR A 137 4.30 11.92 1.03
CA TYR A 137 3.73 11.97 2.37
C TYR A 137 3.90 10.65 3.10
N PHE A 138 4.58 10.65 4.23
CA PHE A 138 4.79 9.48 5.06
C PHE A 138 4.47 9.86 6.51
N SER A 139 3.54 9.16 7.16
CA SER A 139 3.19 9.42 8.57
C SER A 139 4.41 9.26 9.49
N SER A 140 4.38 9.94 10.65
CA SER A 140 5.54 10.20 11.54
C SER A 140 6.30 8.97 12.11
N ALA A 141 5.85 7.75 11.87
CA ALA A 141 6.61 6.54 12.18
C ALA A 141 7.75 6.23 11.21
N VAL A 142 7.88 7.03 10.15
CA VAL A 142 9.03 7.00 9.26
C VAL A 142 10.16 7.83 9.88
N GLY A 143 10.83 7.23 10.86
CA GLY A 143 12.14 7.70 11.33
C GLY A 143 13.23 7.57 10.24
N PRO A 144 14.54 7.69 10.58
CA PRO A 144 15.67 7.87 9.65
C PRO A 144 15.95 6.73 8.65
N THR A 145 15.05 5.78 8.46
CA THR A 145 15.21 4.54 7.69
C THR A 145 15.22 4.74 6.17
N LEU A 146 14.98 5.97 5.69
CA LEU A 146 15.20 6.39 4.31
C LEU A 146 16.68 6.63 3.98
N VAL A 147 17.56 6.74 4.99
CA VAL A 147 19.02 6.76 4.81
C VAL A 147 19.52 5.32 4.86
N GLY A 148 19.92 4.82 3.69
CA GLY A 148 20.31 3.43 3.50
C GLY A 148 21.44 2.95 4.41
N THR A 149 21.28 1.73 4.89
CA THR A 149 22.38 0.81 5.12
C THR A 149 22.17 -0.37 4.16
N PRO A 150 23.11 -0.64 3.23
CA PRO A 150 23.09 -1.87 2.46
C PRO A 150 23.50 -3.00 3.40
N SER A 151 22.53 -3.68 3.97
CA SER A 151 22.78 -4.87 4.78
C SER A 151 23.19 -6.01 3.84
N SER A 152 24.50 -6.19 3.73
CA SER A 152 25.22 -7.47 3.64
C SER A 152 24.73 -8.50 2.60
N THR A 153 25.49 -8.59 1.50
CA THR A 153 25.56 -9.69 0.50
C THR A 153 24.26 -10.04 -0.23
N PRO A 154 24.21 -9.96 -1.58
CA PRO A 154 23.08 -10.46 -2.33
C PRO A 154 23.09 -11.99 -2.26
N ILE A 155 22.33 -12.56 -1.33
CA ILE A 155 21.76 -13.88 -1.56
C ILE A 155 20.81 -13.68 -2.74
N GLU A 156 21.13 -14.27 -3.90
CA GLU A 156 20.23 -14.26 -5.05
C GLU A 156 18.87 -14.77 -4.56
N ASP A 157 17.89 -13.87 -4.51
CA ASP A 157 16.51 -14.22 -4.25
C ASP A 157 15.80 -14.33 -5.59
N PRO A 158 15.74 -15.54 -6.18
CA PRO A 158 15.13 -15.74 -7.48
C PRO A 158 13.60 -15.53 -7.43
N TYR A 159 13.02 -15.35 -6.26
CA TYR A 159 11.57 -15.23 -6.06
C TYR A 159 11.11 -13.79 -5.82
N GLY A 160 12.02 -12.83 -5.59
CA GLY A 160 11.67 -11.43 -5.36
C GLY A 160 10.77 -11.24 -4.12
N LEU A 161 11.09 -11.95 -3.03
CA LEU A 161 10.35 -11.88 -1.79
C LEU A 161 10.67 -10.58 -1.06
N THR A 162 9.62 -9.90 -0.61
CA THR A 162 9.71 -8.80 0.35
C THR A 162 10.23 -9.30 1.69
N ASP A 163 10.81 -8.42 2.51
CA ASP A 163 11.27 -8.77 3.86
C ASP A 163 10.15 -9.38 4.71
N ARG A 164 8.90 -8.95 4.47
CA ARG A 164 7.74 -9.50 5.17
C ARG A 164 7.38 -10.91 4.73
N GLU A 165 7.43 -11.18 3.43
CA GLU A 165 7.27 -12.54 2.90
C GLU A 165 8.40 -13.45 3.38
N ARG A 166 9.62 -12.93 3.56
CA ARG A 166 10.74 -13.67 4.17
C ARG A 166 10.46 -14.01 5.63
N GLN A 167 10.00 -13.05 6.44
CA GLN A 167 9.58 -13.30 7.83
C GLN A 167 8.46 -14.34 7.91
N VAL A 168 7.45 -14.22 7.04
CA VAL A 168 6.33 -15.17 6.96
C VAL A 168 6.82 -16.54 6.48
N LEU A 169 7.74 -16.60 5.51
CA LEU A 169 8.36 -17.84 5.04
C LEU A 169 9.15 -18.54 6.16
N THR A 170 9.95 -17.80 6.93
CA THR A 170 10.68 -18.31 8.11
C THR A 170 9.71 -18.90 9.13
N ALA A 171 8.63 -18.17 9.44
CA ALA A 171 7.61 -18.60 10.39
C ALA A 171 6.91 -19.90 9.95
N ILE A 172 6.53 -19.99 8.67
CA ILE A 172 5.94 -21.21 8.09
C ILE A 172 6.93 -22.38 8.12
N ALA A 173 8.18 -22.12 7.75
CA ALA A 173 9.23 -23.13 7.75
C ALA A 173 9.44 -23.70 9.17
N LYS A 174 9.35 -22.85 10.20
CA LYS A 174 9.40 -23.26 11.62
C LYS A 174 8.11 -23.93 12.12
N GLY A 175 7.09 -24.07 11.27
CA GLY A 175 5.83 -24.74 11.61
C GLY A 175 4.86 -23.89 12.44
N GLN A 176 5.06 -22.57 12.51
CA GLN A 176 4.23 -21.70 13.32
C GLN A 176 2.80 -21.57 12.74
N PRO A 177 1.75 -21.66 13.56
CA PRO A 177 0.37 -21.44 13.13
C PRO A 177 0.10 -19.95 12.87
N ASN A 178 -0.84 -19.63 11.97
CA ASN A 178 -1.13 -18.24 11.56
C ASN A 178 -1.38 -17.29 12.73
N LYS A 179 -2.01 -17.76 13.82
CA LYS A 179 -2.26 -16.96 15.01
C LYS A 179 -1.00 -16.56 15.76
N GLU A 180 0.01 -17.44 15.79
CA GLU A 180 1.30 -17.13 16.42
C GLU A 180 2.11 -16.18 15.56
N VAL A 181 2.16 -16.43 14.25
CA VAL A 181 2.80 -15.52 13.28
C VAL A 181 2.17 -14.13 13.34
N ALA A 182 0.85 -14.05 13.40
CA ALA A 182 0.10 -12.80 13.54
C ALA A 182 0.53 -12.03 14.80
N ARG A 183 0.63 -12.73 15.94
CA ARG A 183 1.06 -12.14 17.22
C ARG A 183 2.52 -11.69 17.19
N GLU A 184 3.43 -12.53 16.71
CA GLU A 184 4.87 -12.25 16.65
C GLU A 184 5.16 -11.07 15.73
N LEU A 185 4.49 -11.02 14.59
CA LEU A 185 4.69 -10.00 13.58
C LEU A 185 3.80 -8.76 13.79
N GLY A 186 2.94 -8.74 14.81
CA GLY A 186 2.06 -7.62 15.11
C GLY A 186 1.00 -7.33 14.04
N ILE A 187 0.53 -8.36 13.33
CA ILE A 187 -0.46 -8.26 12.24
C ILE A 187 -1.70 -9.13 12.46
N SER A 188 -2.74 -8.93 11.65
CA SER A 188 -3.95 -9.73 11.70
C SER A 188 -3.70 -11.11 11.11
N VAL A 189 -4.45 -12.11 11.58
CA VAL A 189 -4.41 -13.48 11.02
C VAL A 189 -4.71 -13.46 9.52
N ARG A 190 -5.64 -12.61 9.08
CA ARG A 190 -5.97 -12.41 7.66
C ARG A 190 -4.78 -11.87 6.88
N THR A 191 -4.05 -10.89 7.43
CA THR A 191 -2.83 -10.35 6.79
C THR A 191 -1.74 -11.41 6.68
N VAL A 192 -1.60 -12.30 7.68
CA VAL A 192 -0.72 -13.48 7.57
C VAL A 192 -1.17 -14.38 6.42
N GLU A 193 -2.46 -14.67 6.32
CA GLU A 193 -3.01 -15.51 5.25
C GLU A 193 -2.78 -14.91 3.86
N SER A 194 -2.96 -13.59 3.70
CA SER A 194 -2.63 -12.88 2.46
C SER A 194 -1.15 -12.97 2.12
N HIS A 195 -0.25 -12.74 3.09
CA HIS A 195 1.20 -12.90 2.86
C HIS A 195 1.57 -14.34 2.50
N ARG A 196 0.91 -15.34 3.08
CA ARG A 196 1.11 -16.76 2.73
C ARG A 196 0.64 -17.05 1.30
N LEU A 197 -0.44 -16.42 0.85
CA LEU A 197 -0.93 -16.55 -0.52
C LEU A 197 0.08 -15.95 -1.50
N ASN A 198 0.49 -14.70 -1.30
CA ASN A 198 1.46 -14.00 -2.16
C ASN A 198 2.80 -14.74 -2.21
N LEU A 199 3.28 -15.20 -1.04
CA LEU A 199 4.46 -16.03 -0.94
C LEU A 199 4.31 -17.27 -1.84
N ARG A 200 3.20 -18.01 -1.74
CA ARG A 200 2.95 -19.21 -2.56
C ARG A 200 2.88 -18.92 -4.05
N GLU A 201 2.39 -17.76 -4.46
CA GLU A 201 2.40 -17.37 -5.87
C GLU A 201 3.83 -17.15 -6.37
N LYS A 202 4.70 -16.55 -5.56
CA LYS A 202 6.11 -16.28 -5.90
C LYS A 202 7.00 -17.53 -5.84
N VAL A 203 6.92 -18.33 -4.77
CA VAL A 203 7.74 -19.55 -4.62
C VAL A 203 7.13 -20.80 -5.24
N GLY A 204 5.90 -20.72 -5.77
CA GLY A 204 5.08 -21.84 -6.24
C GLY A 204 4.37 -22.56 -5.08
N ASN A 205 3.30 -23.31 -5.40
CA ASN A 205 2.45 -24.08 -4.46
C ASN A 205 3.21 -25.23 -3.77
N LYS A 206 4.27 -24.88 -3.03
CA LYS A 206 5.19 -25.75 -2.31
C LYS A 206 4.58 -26.16 -0.98
N ASN A 207 4.78 -27.42 -0.61
CA ASN A 207 4.38 -27.93 0.70
C ASN A 207 5.33 -27.43 1.80
N ALA A 208 5.01 -27.68 3.07
CA ALA A 208 5.78 -27.15 4.20
C ALA A 208 7.28 -27.53 4.17
N ALA A 209 7.61 -28.77 3.77
CA ALA A 209 9.00 -29.22 3.65
C ALA A 209 9.76 -28.49 2.53
N GLN A 210 9.07 -28.21 1.41
CA GLN A 210 9.64 -27.44 0.30
C GLN A 210 9.81 -25.96 0.66
N LEU A 211 8.89 -25.37 1.43
CA LEU A 211 9.03 -24.00 1.95
C LEU A 211 10.19 -23.90 2.95
N TYR A 212 10.39 -24.91 3.80
CA TYR A 212 11.56 -25.01 4.67
C TYR A 212 12.85 -24.99 3.87
N LYS A 213 12.93 -25.79 2.80
CA LYS A 213 14.10 -25.81 1.90
C LYS A 213 14.34 -24.44 1.24
N VAL A 214 13.28 -23.77 0.77
CA VAL A 214 13.42 -22.41 0.21
C VAL A 214 13.93 -21.41 1.25
N ALA A 215 13.43 -21.48 2.49
CA ALA A 215 13.89 -20.62 3.57
C ALA A 215 15.38 -20.87 3.91
N GLN A 216 15.82 -22.14 3.87
CA GLN A 216 17.21 -22.53 4.05
C GLN A 216 18.10 -22.03 2.89
N ASP A 217 17.68 -22.22 1.65
CA ASP A 217 18.40 -21.76 0.45
C ASP A 217 18.56 -20.23 0.44
N LEU A 218 17.59 -19.49 1.00
CA LEU A 218 17.62 -18.03 1.16
C LEU A 218 18.36 -17.55 2.43
N GLY A 219 18.92 -18.45 3.24
CA GLY A 219 19.64 -18.10 4.47
C GLY A 219 18.75 -17.49 5.57
N LEU A 220 17.45 -17.82 5.58
CA LEU A 220 16.46 -17.28 6.52
C LEU A 220 16.26 -18.16 7.77
N LEU A 221 16.97 -19.29 7.85
CA LEU A 221 16.93 -20.27 8.93
C LEU A 221 18.35 -20.46 9.46
N ASP A 222 18.46 -20.60 10.78
CA ASP A 222 19.70 -20.92 11.49
C ASP A 222 20.13 -22.39 11.26
#